data_AF-A0A1J1H5Z5-F1
#
_entry.id   AF-A0A1J1H5Z5-F1
#
_cell.length_a   1.000
_cell.length_b   1.000
_cell.length_c   1.000
_cell.angle_alpha   90.00
_cell.angle_beta   90.00
_cell.angle_gamma   90.00
#
_symmetry.space_group_name_H-M   'P 1'
#
loop_
_entity.id
_entity.type
_entity.pdbx_description
1 polymer ?
#
loop_
_entity_poly.entity_id
_entity_poly.type
_entity_poly.pdbx_seq_one_letter_code
_entity_poly.pdbx_strand_id
1 'polypeptide(L)'
;MLQFCKNVVLVTNKKSVFPIYLRNIFISKCKLAPKGKSGKKVQDKKDTENTTESSEKAHVFNIYNTIDKDHEILPDYAYPKWLWKLEKPLKTYGELALMFLYGKDIENATAEDYHRFRRLHNKNLIKLNNLRLKKSKRSTVKPIFWDL
;
A
#
# COMPACT_ATOMS: atom_id res chain seq x y z
N MET A 1 43.37 26.23 -24.89
CA MET A 1 43.10 27.68 -24.90
C MET A 1 42.54 28.07 -23.54
N LEU A 2 43.43 28.56 -22.67
CA LEU A 2 43.09 29.17 -21.39
C LEU A 2 42.39 30.50 -21.64
N GLN A 3 41.31 30.78 -20.91
CA GLN A 3 41.06 32.15 -20.47
C GLN A 3 40.38 32.17 -19.11
N PHE A 4 41.24 32.32 -18.10
CA PHE A 4 40.91 32.82 -16.78
C PHE A 4 40.46 34.29 -16.86
N CYS A 5 39.62 34.66 -15.89
CA CYS A 5 39.37 35.97 -15.28
C CYS A 5 37.86 36.24 -15.30
N LYS A 6 37.20 36.69 -14.24
CA LYS A 6 37.55 37.14 -12.89
C LYS A 6 36.18 37.25 -12.19
N ASN A 7 36.10 36.93 -10.91
CA ASN A 7 35.41 37.75 -9.90
C ASN A 7 35.68 37.12 -8.54
N VAL A 8 36.87 37.41 -8.03
CA VAL A 8 37.16 37.40 -6.61
C VAL A 8 36.66 38.75 -6.08
N VAL A 9 35.65 38.74 -5.22
CA VAL A 9 35.54 39.75 -4.17
C VAL A 9 35.57 38.99 -2.86
N LEU A 10 36.69 39.21 -2.18
CA LEU A 10 36.98 38.81 -0.82
C LEU A 10 35.92 39.36 0.14
N VAL A 11 35.28 38.48 0.90
CA VAL A 11 34.83 38.82 2.24
C VAL A 11 35.40 37.78 3.19
N THR A 12 36.53 38.16 3.79
CA THR A 12 37.15 37.45 4.90
C THR A 12 36.31 37.65 6.15
N ASN A 13 35.73 36.58 6.68
CA ASN A 13 35.42 36.52 8.11
C ASN A 13 35.85 35.16 8.64
N LYS A 14 36.96 35.14 9.39
CA LYS A 14 37.51 33.95 10.02
C LYS A 14 36.60 33.53 11.16
N LYS A 15 35.67 32.61 10.91
CA LYS A 15 35.11 31.72 11.93
C LYS A 15 35.00 30.31 11.36
N SER A 16 35.63 29.38 12.08
CA SER A 16 35.68 27.95 11.80
C SER A 16 34.30 27.39 11.51
N VAL A 17 34.10 26.84 10.32
CA VAL A 17 32.98 25.93 10.05
C VAL A 17 33.53 24.82 9.18
N PHE A 18 33.47 23.61 9.73
CA PHE A 18 33.78 22.35 9.04
C PHE A 18 33.12 22.33 7.65
N PRO A 19 33.79 21.82 6.60
CA PRO A 19 33.15 21.66 5.31
C PRO A 19 32.12 20.53 5.43
N ILE A 20 30.88 20.88 5.77
CA ILE A 20 29.74 20.01 5.54
C ILE A 20 29.68 19.84 4.03
N TYR A 21 30.05 18.66 3.56
CA TYR A 21 29.91 18.26 2.17
C TYR A 21 28.44 18.48 1.78
N LEU A 22 28.18 19.59 1.08
CA LEU A 22 26.86 19.94 0.57
C LEU A 22 26.47 18.84 -0.41
N ARG A 23 25.72 17.84 0.10
CA ARG A 23 25.00 16.91 -0.77
C ARG A 23 24.01 17.76 -1.54
N ASN A 24 24.31 18.00 -2.82
CA ASN A 24 23.37 18.57 -3.75
C ASN A 24 22.23 17.57 -3.93
N ILE A 25 21.17 17.71 -3.13
CA ILE A 25 19.93 16.97 -3.31
C ILE A 25 19.26 17.59 -4.54
N PHE A 26 19.46 16.94 -5.69
CA PHE A 26 18.77 17.31 -6.91
C PHE A 26 17.32 16.83 -6.84
N ILE A 27 16.43 17.68 -6.34
CA ILE A 27 14.99 17.41 -6.37
C ILE A 27 14.52 17.67 -7.81
N SER A 28 14.27 16.60 -8.56
CA SER A 28 13.64 16.71 -9.89
C SER A 28 12.34 17.50 -9.79
N LYS A 29 12.10 18.42 -10.74
CA LYS A 29 10.89 19.26 -10.80
C LYS A 29 9.62 18.41 -10.58
N CYS A 30 8.90 18.66 -9.48
CA CYS A 30 7.61 18.04 -9.20
C CYS A 30 6.64 18.34 -10.36
N LYS A 31 6.41 17.37 -11.24
CA LYS A 31 5.35 17.45 -12.24
C LYS A 31 4.03 17.13 -11.54
N LEU A 32 3.24 18.16 -11.25
CA LEU A 32 1.87 18.01 -10.77
C LEU A 32 1.03 17.35 -11.88
N ALA A 33 0.20 16.38 -11.51
CA ALA A 33 -0.75 15.77 -12.44
C ALA A 33 -1.76 16.81 -12.94
N PRO A 34 -2.15 16.79 -14.23
CA PRO A 34 -3.18 17.68 -14.74
C PRO A 34 -4.51 17.42 -14.02
N LYS A 35 -5.20 18.49 -13.60
CA LYS A 35 -6.53 18.39 -12.96
C LYS A 35 -7.48 17.62 -13.88
N GLY A 36 -8.01 16.50 -13.38
CA GLY A 36 -9.07 15.76 -14.05
C GLY A 36 -10.28 16.67 -14.29
N LYS A 37 -10.68 16.80 -15.55
CA LYS A 37 -11.95 17.45 -15.91
C LYS A 37 -13.08 16.60 -15.34
N SER A 38 -13.96 17.19 -14.53
CA SER A 38 -15.17 16.56 -14.02
C SER A 38 -16.12 16.26 -15.18
N GLY A 39 -16.06 15.05 -15.71
CA GLY A 39 -16.92 14.52 -16.76
C GLY A 39 -18.11 13.76 -16.19
N LYS A 40 -19.30 14.29 -16.47
CA LYS A 40 -20.66 13.70 -16.48
C LYS A 40 -20.82 12.25 -15.99
N LYS A 41 -21.73 12.09 -15.02
CA LYS A 41 -22.52 10.87 -14.77
C LYS A 41 -22.97 10.29 -16.11
N VAL A 42 -22.43 9.13 -16.47
CA VAL A 42 -23.04 8.28 -17.49
C VAL A 42 -24.30 7.72 -16.83
N GLN A 43 -25.45 8.09 -17.40
CA GLN A 43 -26.71 7.39 -17.16
C GLN A 43 -26.58 6.00 -17.73
N ASP A 44 -26.72 4.98 -16.89
CA ASP A 44 -26.98 3.62 -17.33
C ASP A 44 -28.31 3.61 -18.10
N LYS A 45 -28.22 3.45 -19.42
CA LYS A 45 -29.36 3.07 -20.25
C LYS A 45 -29.34 1.56 -20.42
N LYS A 46 -30.46 0.97 -20.02
CA LYS A 46 -30.93 -0.40 -20.27
C LYS A 46 -30.40 -1.00 -21.57
N ASP A 47 -29.93 -2.24 -21.44
CA ASP A 47 -30.25 -3.27 -22.42
C ASP A 47 -31.21 -4.25 -21.75
N THR A 48 -32.40 -4.36 -22.34
CA THR A 48 -33.42 -5.35 -22.06
C THR A 48 -33.48 -6.24 -23.29
N GLU A 49 -33.61 -7.55 -23.05
CA GLU A 49 -33.88 -8.62 -24.01
C GLU A 49 -32.73 -9.05 -24.94
N ASN A 50 -32.12 -10.19 -24.60
CA ASN A 50 -32.52 -11.44 -25.25
C ASN A 50 -32.09 -12.61 -24.36
N THR A 51 -33.07 -13.19 -23.66
CA THR A 51 -32.97 -14.52 -23.07
C THR A 51 -33.01 -15.53 -24.21
N THR A 52 -31.93 -15.67 -24.95
CA THR A 52 -31.67 -16.93 -25.63
C THR A 52 -31.20 -17.88 -24.55
N GLU A 53 -32.05 -18.85 -24.20
CA GLU A 53 -31.72 -20.03 -23.42
C GLU A 53 -30.68 -20.87 -24.17
N SER A 54 -29.47 -20.34 -24.36
CA SER A 54 -28.31 -21.20 -24.42
C SER A 54 -28.11 -21.71 -23.02
N SER A 55 -28.08 -23.02 -22.87
CA SER A 55 -27.57 -23.72 -21.70
C SER A 55 -26.09 -23.35 -21.52
N GLU A 56 -25.84 -22.12 -21.07
CA GLU A 56 -24.51 -21.63 -20.76
C GLU A 56 -24.00 -22.52 -19.64
N LYS A 57 -23.06 -23.39 -19.99
CA LYS A 57 -22.36 -24.24 -19.04
C LYS A 57 -21.72 -23.32 -18.02
N ALA A 58 -22.35 -23.18 -16.85
CA ALA A 58 -21.87 -22.32 -15.79
C ALA A 58 -20.64 -22.98 -15.15
N HIS A 59 -19.50 -22.80 -15.80
CA HIS A 59 -18.21 -23.26 -15.31
C HIS A 59 -17.74 -22.35 -14.16
N VAL A 60 -17.44 -22.95 -13.00
CA VAL A 60 -16.98 -22.20 -11.81
C VAL A 60 -15.48 -21.94 -11.86
N PHE A 61 -14.70 -22.88 -12.41
CA PHE A 61 -13.24 -22.82 -12.42
C PHE A 61 -12.67 -22.66 -13.83
N ASN A 62 -13.27 -23.32 -14.81
CA ASN A 62 -12.79 -23.29 -16.18
C ASN A 62 -13.27 -22.02 -16.91
N ILE A 63 -12.31 -21.25 -17.43
CA ILE A 63 -12.58 -20.03 -18.21
C ILE A 63 -12.60 -20.29 -19.73
N TYR A 64 -12.23 -21.50 -20.17
CA TYR A 64 -12.12 -21.83 -21.59
C TYR A 64 -13.41 -22.44 -22.13
N ASN A 65 -13.94 -21.84 -23.20
CA ASN A 65 -15.12 -22.35 -23.92
C ASN A 65 -14.85 -23.64 -24.72
N THR A 66 -13.58 -24.05 -24.85
CA THR A 66 -13.19 -25.27 -25.56
C THR A 66 -13.27 -26.52 -24.69
N ILE A 67 -13.35 -26.34 -23.36
CA ILE A 67 -13.38 -27.44 -22.40
C ILE A 67 -14.76 -27.45 -21.77
N ASP A 68 -15.48 -28.54 -21.99
CA ASP A 68 -16.88 -28.68 -21.58
C ASP A 68 -17.09 -29.08 -20.11
N LYS A 69 -16.00 -29.32 -19.38
CA LYS A 69 -16.02 -29.83 -17.99
C LYS A 69 -15.14 -28.97 -17.10
N ASP A 70 -15.62 -28.70 -15.89
CA ASP A 70 -14.82 -28.09 -14.84
C ASP A 70 -13.80 -29.07 -14.26
N HIS A 71 -12.78 -28.52 -13.60
CA HIS A 71 -11.84 -29.32 -12.83
C HIS A 71 -12.53 -29.98 -11.63
N GLU A 72 -12.31 -31.28 -11.47
CA GLU A 72 -12.80 -32.04 -10.32
C GLU A 72 -11.95 -31.74 -9.08
N ILE A 73 -12.62 -31.61 -7.93
CA ILE A 73 -11.94 -31.45 -6.64
C ILE A 73 -11.38 -32.81 -6.25
N LEU A 74 -10.05 -32.87 -6.12
CA LEU A 74 -9.34 -34.07 -5.73
C LEU A 74 -9.41 -34.26 -4.20
N PRO A 75 -9.16 -35.47 -3.70
CA PRO A 75 -9.02 -35.70 -2.27
C PRO A 75 -7.75 -35.06 -1.68
N ASP A 76 -7.74 -34.84 -0.36
CA ASP A 76 -6.74 -34.05 0.37
C ASP A 76 -5.27 -34.42 0.11
N TYR A 77 -5.01 -35.71 -0.14
CA TYR A 77 -3.65 -36.22 -0.40
C TYR A 77 -3.06 -35.71 -1.72
N ALA A 78 -3.89 -35.29 -2.67
CA ALA A 78 -3.47 -34.75 -3.94
C ALA A 78 -2.95 -33.30 -3.81
N TYR A 79 -3.31 -32.60 -2.74
CA TYR A 79 -2.94 -31.21 -2.54
C TYR A 79 -1.66 -31.07 -1.72
N PRO A 80 -0.83 -30.04 -2.02
CA PRO A 80 0.36 -29.75 -1.23
C PRO A 80 0.04 -29.41 0.23
N LYS A 81 0.91 -29.85 1.14
CA LYS A 81 0.77 -29.60 2.59
C LYS A 81 0.72 -28.12 2.99
N TRP A 82 1.24 -27.21 2.16
CA TRP A 82 1.22 -25.77 2.45
C TRP A 82 -0.19 -25.17 2.35
N LEU A 83 -1.10 -25.79 1.57
CA LEU A 83 -2.48 -25.31 1.41
C LEU A 83 -3.19 -25.26 2.76
N TRP A 84 -3.05 -26.32 3.56
CA TRP A 84 -3.63 -26.46 4.89
C TRP A 84 -3.03 -25.49 5.93
N LYS A 85 -1.87 -24.87 5.65
CA LYS A 85 -1.31 -23.84 6.52
C LYS A 85 -2.02 -22.50 6.34
N LEU A 86 -2.67 -22.27 5.19
CA LEU A 86 -3.38 -21.03 4.88
C LEU A 86 -4.74 -20.91 5.57
N GLU A 87 -5.31 -22.03 6.03
CA GLU A 87 -6.56 -22.05 6.80
C GLU A 87 -6.43 -21.26 8.11
N LYS A 88 -5.24 -21.28 8.72
CA LYS A 88 -4.98 -20.57 9.97
C LYS A 88 -4.87 -19.06 9.72
N PRO A 89 -5.53 -18.23 10.53
CA PRO A 89 -5.41 -16.78 10.38
C PRO A 89 -3.97 -16.34 10.59
N LEU A 90 -3.50 -15.45 9.72
CA LEU A 90 -2.19 -14.85 9.85
C LEU A 90 -2.12 -13.99 11.14
N LYS A 91 -1.00 -14.05 11.86
CA LYS A 91 -0.75 -13.35 13.15
C LYS A 91 -1.29 -11.92 13.18
N THR A 92 -1.85 -11.41 14.27
CA THR A 92 -2.37 -10.04 14.27
C THR A 92 -1.26 -8.97 14.39
N TYR A 93 -1.57 -7.68 14.18
CA TYR A 93 -0.58 -6.60 14.40
C TYR A 93 -0.10 -6.58 15.85
N GLY A 94 -0.99 -6.85 16.82
CA GLY A 94 -0.66 -6.87 18.24
C GLY A 94 0.34 -7.97 18.58
N GLU A 95 0.09 -9.19 18.12
CA GLU A 95 1.03 -10.32 18.28
C GLU A 95 2.39 -10.02 17.65
N LEU A 96 2.41 -9.51 16.42
CA LEU A 96 3.65 -9.15 15.74
C LEU A 96 4.39 -8.00 16.43
N ALA A 97 3.66 -7.02 17.00
CA ALA A 97 4.26 -5.95 17.76
C ALA A 97 4.86 -6.46 19.08
N LEU A 98 4.18 -7.37 19.79
CA LEU A 98 4.75 -8.04 20.95
C LEU A 98 6.03 -8.80 20.60
N MET A 99 6.03 -9.47 19.44
CA MET A 99 7.19 -10.23 18.98
C MET A 99 8.38 -9.35 18.64
N PHE A 100 8.18 -8.29 17.84
CA PHE A 100 9.30 -7.47 17.34
C PHE A 100 9.68 -6.27 18.22
N LEU A 101 8.76 -5.68 18.99
CA LEU A 101 9.08 -4.54 19.88
C LEU A 101 9.50 -5.02 21.27
N TYR A 102 8.78 -6.01 21.80
CA TYR A 102 8.98 -6.48 23.17
C TYR A 102 9.78 -7.79 23.24
N GLY A 103 10.12 -8.38 22.09
CA GLY A 103 10.95 -9.58 22.02
C GLY A 103 10.25 -10.87 22.43
N LYS A 104 8.91 -10.88 22.55
CA LYS A 104 8.16 -12.09 22.94
C LYS A 104 8.23 -13.14 21.83
N ASP A 105 8.68 -14.35 22.12
CA ASP A 105 8.78 -15.45 21.14
C ASP A 105 9.66 -15.13 19.91
N ILE A 106 10.66 -14.26 20.08
CA ILE A 106 11.51 -13.78 18.97
C ILE A 106 12.33 -14.90 18.30
N GLU A 107 12.61 -15.98 19.03
CA GLU A 107 13.31 -17.17 18.51
C GLU A 107 12.53 -17.87 17.40
N ASN A 108 11.19 -17.77 17.42
CA ASN A 108 10.30 -18.35 16.42
C ASN A 108 9.93 -17.36 15.29
N ALA A 109 10.56 -16.18 15.26
CA ALA A 109 10.23 -15.15 14.28
C ALA A 109 10.72 -15.54 12.88
N THR A 110 9.81 -15.54 11.91
CA THR A 110 10.14 -15.75 10.50
C THR A 110 10.32 -14.44 9.75
N ALA A 111 11.07 -14.47 8.64
CA ALA A 111 11.22 -13.31 7.76
C ALA A 111 9.86 -12.82 7.20
N GLU A 112 8.95 -13.75 6.93
CA GLU A 112 7.59 -13.45 6.47
C GLU A 112 6.81 -12.64 7.52
N ASP A 113 6.91 -13.02 8.80
CA ASP A 113 6.31 -12.29 9.91
C ASP A 113 6.83 -10.85 9.99
N TYR A 114 8.13 -10.65 9.77
CA TYR A 114 8.74 -9.32 9.80
C TYR A 114 8.25 -8.43 8.65
N HIS A 115 8.20 -8.96 7.43
CA HIS A 115 7.66 -8.23 6.29
C HIS A 115 6.18 -7.88 6.49
N ARG A 116 5.40 -8.81 7.04
CA ARG A 116 4.00 -8.58 7.35
C ARG A 116 3.82 -7.53 8.46
N PHE A 117 4.64 -7.58 9.50
CA PHE A 117 4.69 -6.55 10.55
C PHE A 117 4.93 -5.17 9.96
N ARG A 118 5.96 -5.00 9.10
CA ARG A 118 6.22 -3.71 8.45
C ARG A 118 5.03 -3.20 7.62
N ARG A 119 4.38 -4.08 6.85
CA ARG A 119 3.18 -3.70 6.06
C ARG A 119 2.06 -3.21 6.98
N LEU A 120 1.78 -3.92 8.05
CA LEU A 120 0.73 -3.55 9.02
C LEU A 120 1.08 -2.29 9.80
N HIS A 121 2.34 -2.13 10.22
CA HIS A 121 2.84 -0.94 10.90
C HIS A 121 2.68 0.30 10.02
N ASN A 122 3.11 0.23 8.76
CA ASN A 122 2.96 1.32 7.80
C ASN A 122 1.48 1.66 7.56
N LYS A 123 0.62 0.64 7.40
CA LYS A 123 -0.83 0.81 7.27
C LYS A 123 -1.42 1.55 8.48
N ASN A 124 -0.97 1.22 9.70
CA ASN A 124 -1.42 1.86 10.92
C ASN A 124 -0.95 3.32 11.02
N LEU A 125 0.30 3.62 10.66
CA LEU A 125 0.81 4.99 10.60
C LEU A 125 0.01 5.85 9.61
N ILE A 126 -0.30 5.32 8.43
CA ILE A 126 -1.14 6.01 7.43
C ILE A 126 -2.55 6.25 7.98
N LYS A 127 -3.16 5.24 8.62
CA LYS A 127 -4.48 5.39 9.25
C LYS A 127 -4.48 6.48 10.34
N LEU A 128 -3.46 6.50 11.20
CA LEU A 128 -3.30 7.51 12.25
C LEU A 128 -3.14 8.90 11.64
N ASN A 129 -2.35 9.05 10.58
CA ASN A 129 -2.21 10.30 9.86
C ASN A 129 -3.55 10.77 9.27
N ASN A 130 -4.27 9.89 8.57
CA ASN A 130 -5.60 10.20 8.02
C ASN A 130 -6.61 10.59 9.10
N LEU A 131 -6.56 9.97 10.28
CA LEU A 131 -7.38 10.33 11.44
C LEU A 131 -7.03 11.73 11.98
N ARG A 132 -5.73 12.04 12.10
CA ARG A 132 -5.26 13.38 12.52
C ARG A 132 -5.72 14.46 11.53
N LEU A 133 -5.59 14.20 10.22
CA LEU A 133 -6.07 15.12 9.18
C LEU A 133 -7.60 15.28 9.21
N LYS A 134 -8.36 14.22 9.49
CA LYS A 134 -9.82 14.30 9.68
C LYS A 134 -10.20 15.12 10.92
N LYS A 135 -9.48 14.97 12.04
CA LYS A 135 -9.70 15.77 13.28
C LYS A 135 -9.35 17.24 13.09
N SER A 136 -8.24 17.55 12.41
CA SER A 136 -7.87 18.93 12.05
C SER A 136 -8.92 19.60 11.16
N LYS A 137 -9.52 18.85 10.22
CA LYS A 137 -10.63 19.33 9.37
C LYS A 137 -12.00 19.35 10.10
N ARG A 138 -12.10 18.75 11.29
CA ARG A 138 -13.30 18.72 12.15
C ARG A 138 -13.22 19.67 13.34
N SER A 139 -12.26 20.59 13.41
CA SER A 139 -12.20 21.59 14.50
C SER A 139 -13.44 22.48 14.59
N THR A 140 -14.33 22.46 13.59
CA THR A 140 -15.65 23.12 13.58
C THR A 140 -16.81 22.23 14.04
N VAL A 141 -16.59 20.94 14.31
CA VAL A 141 -17.63 20.02 14.78
C VAL A 141 -17.25 19.51 16.17
N LYS A 142 -18.07 19.89 17.16
CA LYS A 142 -17.90 19.53 18.57
C LYS A 142 -17.59 18.04 18.71
N PRO A 143 -16.58 17.65 19.51
CA PRO A 143 -16.29 16.24 19.73
C PRO A 143 -17.50 15.60 20.39
N ILE A 144 -18.12 14.64 19.70
CA ILE A 144 -19.00 13.67 20.35
C ILE A 144 -18.05 12.81 21.19
N PHE A 145 -18.13 13.03 22.49
CA PHE A 145 -17.49 12.24 23.53
C PHE A 145 -18.08 10.84 23.39
N TRP A 146 -17.24 9.87 23.02
CA TRP A 146 -17.64 8.47 23.15
C TRP A 146 -17.35 8.10 24.60
N ASP A 147 -18.40 8.15 25.43
CA ASP A 147 -18.41 7.50 26.73
C ASP A 147 -18.29 5.97 26.53
N LEU A 148 -17.34 5.40 27.29
CA LEU A 148 -17.18 4.02 27.80
C LEU A 148 -17.30 2.84 26.81
#